data_AF-G4YV04-F1
#
_entry.id   AF-G4YV04-F1
#
_cell.length_a   1.000
_cell.length_b   1.000
_cell.length_c   1.000
_cell.angle_alpha   90.00
_cell.angle_beta   90.00
_cell.angle_gamma   90.00
#
_symmetry.space_group_name_H-M   'P 1'
#
loop_
_entity.id
_entity.type
_entity.pdbx_description
1 polymer ?
#
loop_
_entity_poly.entity_id
_entity_poly.type
_entity_poly.pdbx_seq_one_letter_code
_entity_poly.pdbx_strand_id
1 'polypeptide(L)'
;MATLDSAPASPSLYFASLQPDDFLRWVHDLKAPKTGLHLFYNTYNIKRAVFHYLCELYEWRVHENFEENLSTYISGLKRTLAKDETAKAGKEKEPIPMRLYRRLSEVMLRSTTCYMVFARTFMLLTWNLIARGSRTAAICFSHLGWAEDALRVYFTNSKTD
;
A
#
# COMPACT_ATOMS: atom_id res chain seq x y z
N MET A 1 -11.41 -14.25 5.34
CA MET A 1 -10.05 -14.55 5.80
C MET A 1 -9.72 -15.93 5.25
N ALA A 2 -9.18 -15.98 4.04
CA ALA A 2 -8.85 -17.24 3.38
C ALA A 2 -7.53 -17.74 3.94
N THR A 3 -7.58 -18.79 4.74
CA THR A 3 -6.42 -19.56 5.17
C THR A 3 -5.85 -20.28 3.95
N LEU A 4 -4.77 -19.73 3.40
CA LEU A 4 -3.89 -20.41 2.43
C LEU A 4 -3.08 -21.46 3.20
N ASP A 5 -3.75 -22.52 3.66
CA ASP A 5 -3.13 -23.58 4.47
C ASP A 5 -2.85 -24.86 3.68
N SER A 6 -2.87 -24.78 2.35
CA SER A 6 -2.32 -25.84 1.51
C SER A 6 -1.87 -25.26 0.18
N ALA A 7 -0.56 -25.12 -0.01
CA ALA A 7 0.00 -24.94 -1.34
C ALA A 7 -0.37 -26.19 -2.19
N PRO A 8 -0.75 -26.03 -3.47
CA PRO A 8 -1.00 -27.18 -4.33
C PRO A 8 0.26 -28.04 -4.42
N ALA A 9 0.09 -29.37 -4.36
CA ALA A 9 1.18 -30.36 -4.37
C ALA A 9 2.07 -30.31 -5.63
N SER A 10 1.67 -29.55 -6.65
CA SER A 10 2.43 -29.31 -7.86
C SER A 10 2.43 -27.81 -8.14
N PRO A 11 3.57 -27.11 -7.97
CA PRO A 11 3.64 -25.72 -8.34
C PRO A 11 3.47 -25.57 -9.84
N SER A 12 2.64 -24.61 -10.27
CA SER A 12 2.54 -24.21 -11.69
C SER A 12 3.83 -23.55 -12.21
N LEU A 13 4.77 -23.26 -11.31
CA LEU A 13 6.15 -22.89 -11.63
C LEU A 13 7.07 -24.09 -11.42
N TYR A 14 7.81 -24.47 -12.46
CA TYR A 14 8.95 -25.38 -12.30
C TYR A 14 10.11 -24.64 -11.63
N PHE A 15 10.10 -24.56 -10.30
CA PHE A 15 11.15 -23.89 -9.52
C PHE A 15 12.55 -24.47 -9.77
N ALA A 16 12.63 -25.76 -10.11
CA ALA A 16 13.90 -26.43 -10.43
C ALA A 16 14.61 -25.86 -11.68
N SER A 17 13.89 -25.19 -12.58
CA SER A 17 14.46 -24.58 -13.79
C SER A 17 14.59 -23.06 -13.71
N LEU A 18 14.13 -22.44 -12.62
CA LEU A 18 14.10 -20.98 -12.49
C LEU A 18 15.51 -20.44 -12.23
N GLN A 19 16.08 -19.74 -13.21
CA GLN A 19 17.37 -19.07 -13.03
C GLN A 19 17.18 -17.67 -12.43
N PRO A 20 18.20 -17.12 -11.75
CA PRO A 20 18.22 -15.71 -11.33
C PRO A 20 17.84 -14.77 -12.47
N ASP A 21 18.36 -15.03 -13.66
CA ASP A 21 18.10 -14.22 -14.85
C ASP A 21 16.62 -14.24 -15.28
N ASP A 22 15.88 -15.32 -15.01
CA ASP A 22 14.46 -15.41 -15.36
C ASP A 22 13.62 -14.55 -14.44
N PHE A 23 13.93 -14.57 -13.13
CA PHE A 23 13.30 -13.66 -12.17
C PHE A 23 13.66 -12.20 -12.47
N LEU A 24 14.93 -11.93 -12.77
CA LEU A 24 15.43 -10.58 -13.09
C LEU A 24 14.81 -10.04 -14.38
N ARG A 25 14.69 -10.88 -15.43
CA ARG A 25 14.04 -10.51 -16.69
C ARG A 25 12.55 -10.24 -16.48
N TRP A 26 11.86 -11.10 -15.74
CA TRP A 26 10.46 -10.87 -15.38
C TRP A 26 10.28 -9.55 -14.64
N VAL A 27 11.11 -9.27 -13.63
CA VAL A 27 11.03 -8.01 -12.87
C VAL A 27 11.34 -6.78 -13.73
N HIS A 28 12.34 -6.88 -14.61
CA HIS A 28 12.71 -5.80 -15.52
C HIS A 28 11.59 -5.47 -16.53
N ASP A 29 10.88 -6.49 -17.00
CA ASP A 29 9.81 -6.35 -17.99
C ASP A 29 8.48 -5.87 -17.39
N LEU A 30 8.37 -5.85 -16.06
CA LEU A 30 7.22 -5.26 -15.36
C LEU A 30 7.21 -3.74 -15.52
N LYS A 31 6.52 -3.27 -16.56
CA LYS A 31 6.16 -1.87 -16.79
C LYS A 31 4.71 -1.61 -16.39
N ALA A 32 4.41 -0.38 -15.97
CA ALA A 32 3.06 0.03 -15.64
C ALA A 32 2.13 -0.15 -16.87
N PRO A 33 1.05 -0.94 -16.79
CA PRO A 33 0.23 -1.31 -17.96
C PRO A 33 -0.36 -0.13 -18.73
N LYS A 34 -0.55 1.01 -18.06
CA LYS A 34 -1.20 2.20 -18.62
C LYS A 34 -0.22 3.25 -19.18
N THR A 35 1.03 3.23 -18.74
CA THR A 35 1.99 4.31 -19.04
C THR A 35 3.29 3.81 -19.65
N GLY A 36 3.56 2.49 -19.60
CA GLY A 36 4.82 1.93 -20.07
C GLY A 36 6.04 2.36 -19.25
N LEU A 37 5.82 3.11 -18.17
CA LEU A 37 6.87 3.59 -17.26
C LEU A 37 7.29 2.49 -16.28
N HIS A 38 8.50 2.64 -15.74
CA HIS A 38 8.96 1.80 -14.63
C HIS A 38 8.01 1.91 -13.43
N LEU A 39 7.84 0.79 -12.72
CA LEU A 39 7.01 0.75 -11.52
C LEU A 39 7.67 1.53 -10.38
N PHE A 40 6.88 1.93 -9.38
CA PHE A 40 7.44 2.51 -8.15
C PHE A 40 8.34 1.49 -7.45
N TYR A 41 9.41 1.98 -6.81
CA TYR A 41 10.37 1.16 -6.05
C TYR A 41 9.66 0.20 -5.07
N ASN A 42 8.62 0.68 -4.38
CA ASN A 42 7.85 -0.13 -3.43
C ASN A 42 7.22 -1.37 -4.05
N THR A 43 6.81 -1.30 -5.33
CA THR A 43 6.24 -2.44 -6.04
C THR A 43 7.27 -3.56 -6.22
N TYR A 44 8.52 -3.21 -6.51
CA TYR A 44 9.62 -4.17 -6.64
C TYR A 44 9.91 -4.89 -5.31
N ASN A 45 9.90 -4.15 -4.19
CA ASN A 45 10.04 -4.77 -2.85
C ASN A 45 8.90 -5.73 -2.52
N ILE A 46 7.66 -5.38 -2.87
CA ILE A 46 6.52 -6.29 -2.69
C ILE A 46 6.72 -7.56 -3.51
N LYS A 47 7.18 -7.47 -4.76
CA LYS A 47 7.46 -8.64 -5.61
C LYS A 47 8.58 -9.51 -5.04
N ARG A 48 9.65 -8.91 -4.52
CA ARG A 48 10.72 -9.63 -3.81
C ARG A 48 10.17 -10.37 -2.59
N ALA A 49 9.36 -9.71 -1.76
CA ALA A 49 8.75 -10.34 -0.58
C ALA A 49 7.84 -11.52 -0.94
N VAL A 50 7.03 -11.37 -2.01
CA VAL A 50 6.18 -12.47 -2.51
C VAL A 50 7.03 -13.63 -3.03
N PHE A 51 8.16 -13.35 -3.70
CA PHE A 51 9.09 -14.37 -4.15
C PHE A 51 9.68 -15.15 -2.98
N HIS A 52 10.18 -14.47 -1.94
CA HIS A 52 10.68 -15.14 -0.73
C HIS A 52 9.62 -15.99 -0.05
N TYR A 53 8.40 -15.46 0.09
CA TYR A 53 7.28 -16.21 0.64
C TYR A 53 6.98 -17.49 -0.16
N LEU A 54 7.06 -17.43 -1.50
CA LEU A 54 6.91 -18.62 -2.34
C LEU A 54 8.07 -19.61 -2.13
N CYS A 55 9.31 -19.13 -2.02
CA CYS A 55 10.46 -20.00 -1.74
C CYS A 55 10.28 -20.73 -0.41
N GLU A 56 9.86 -20.03 0.64
CA GLU A 56 9.56 -20.59 1.95
C GLU A 56 8.41 -21.61 1.88
N LEU A 57 7.32 -21.26 1.19
CA LEU A 57 6.13 -22.11 1.05
C LEU A 57 6.42 -23.45 0.35
N TYR A 58 7.37 -23.47 -0.59
CA TYR A 58 7.78 -24.67 -1.31
C TYR A 58 9.09 -25.28 -0.78
N GLU A 59 9.57 -24.85 0.39
CA GLU A 59 10.85 -25.28 1.01
C GLU A 59 12.06 -25.19 0.06
N TRP A 60 12.00 -24.27 -0.89
CA TRP A 60 13.04 -24.10 -1.88
C TRP A 60 14.19 -23.27 -1.31
N ARG A 61 15.37 -23.88 -1.22
CA ARG A 61 16.60 -23.18 -0.85
C ARG A 61 17.10 -22.35 -2.03
N VAL A 62 16.90 -21.04 -1.91
CA VAL A 62 17.53 -20.05 -2.78
C VAL A 62 19.05 -20.13 -2.57
N HIS A 63 19.81 -20.24 -3.66
CA HIS A 63 21.28 -20.25 -3.62
C HIS A 63 21.82 -18.89 -3.14
N GLU A 64 22.88 -18.83 -2.33
CA GLU A 64 23.41 -17.57 -1.79
C GLU A 64 23.73 -16.54 -2.88
N ASN A 65 24.39 -16.95 -3.97
CA ASN A 65 24.64 -16.11 -5.14
C ASN A 65 23.37 -15.52 -5.78
N PHE A 66 22.23 -16.22 -5.73
CA PHE A 66 20.96 -15.70 -6.25
C PHE A 66 20.50 -14.49 -5.42
N GLU A 67 20.61 -14.60 -4.10
CA GLU A 67 20.14 -13.55 -3.18
C GLU A 67 21.03 -12.30 -3.23
N GLU A 68 22.34 -12.48 -3.33
CA GLU A 68 23.29 -11.37 -3.49
C GLU A 68 23.05 -10.60 -4.79
N ASN A 69 22.83 -11.33 -5.90
CA ASN A 69 22.52 -10.74 -7.20
C ASN A 69 21.19 -9.97 -7.16
N LEU A 70 20.16 -10.56 -6.55
CA LEU A 70 18.85 -9.94 -6.41
C LEU A 70 18.90 -8.66 -5.56
N SER A 71 19.61 -8.71 -4.42
CA SER A 71 19.80 -7.57 -3.53
C SER A 71 20.55 -6.42 -4.21
N THR A 72 21.61 -6.75 -4.96
CA THR A 72 22.40 -5.78 -5.73
C THR A 72 21.54 -5.11 -6.81
N TYR A 73 20.74 -5.91 -7.53
CA TYR A 73 19.87 -5.40 -8.58
C TYR A 73 18.81 -4.44 -8.05
N ILE A 74 18.07 -4.83 -7.00
CA ILE A 74 17.02 -3.97 -6.40
C ILE A 74 17.64 -2.67 -5.86
N SER A 75 18.84 -2.75 -5.30
CA SER A 75 19.59 -1.58 -4.84
C SER A 75 20.01 -0.67 -6.01
N GLY A 76 20.45 -1.24 -7.13
CA GLY A 76 20.74 -0.51 -8.36
C GLY A 76 19.50 0.15 -8.95
N LEU A 77 18.39 -0.58 -9.03
CA LEU A 77 17.10 -0.09 -9.50
C LEU A 77 16.58 1.07 -8.64
N LYS A 78 16.71 0.98 -7.31
CA LYS A 78 16.40 2.09 -6.40
C LYS A 78 17.15 3.36 -6.78
N ARG A 79 18.44 3.25 -7.11
CA ARG A 79 19.29 4.40 -7.48
C ARG A 79 18.89 4.98 -8.84
N THR A 80 18.57 4.13 -9.81
CA THR A 80 18.09 4.57 -11.14
C THR A 80 16.74 5.27 -11.03
N LEU A 81 15.79 4.67 -10.31
CA LEU A 81 14.49 5.28 -10.05
C LEU A 81 14.62 6.57 -9.24
N ALA A 82 15.51 6.63 -8.25
CA ALA A 82 15.75 7.86 -7.50
C ALA A 82 16.30 8.99 -8.38
N LYS A 83 17.15 8.69 -9.37
CA LYS A 83 17.62 9.69 -10.35
C LYS A 83 16.46 10.21 -11.22
N ASP A 84 15.59 9.32 -11.67
CA ASP A 84 14.38 9.69 -12.43
C ASP A 84 13.34 10.41 -11.56
N GLU A 85 13.21 10.04 -10.30
CA GLU A 85 12.32 10.67 -9.31
C GLU A 85 12.86 12.02 -8.86
N THR A 86 14.18 12.25 -8.77
CA THR A 86 14.71 13.60 -8.51
C THR A 86 14.38 14.59 -9.63
N ALA A 87 14.22 14.11 -10.87
CA ALA A 87 13.71 14.92 -11.99
C ALA A 87 12.17 15.09 -11.95
N LYS A 88 11.46 14.22 -11.21
CA LYS A 88 10.00 14.21 -11.05
C LYS A 88 9.56 14.46 -9.60
N ALA A 89 10.42 15.06 -8.77
CA ALA A 89 10.29 15.07 -7.32
C ALA A 89 8.86 15.47 -6.96
N GLY A 90 8.10 14.44 -6.60
CA GLY A 90 6.67 14.54 -6.42
C GLY A 90 6.44 15.57 -5.35
N LYS A 91 5.64 16.60 -5.67
CA LYS A 91 5.12 17.56 -4.69
C LYS A 91 4.87 16.82 -3.40
N GLU A 92 5.63 17.16 -2.36
CA GLU A 92 5.24 16.80 -1.00
C GLU A 92 3.77 17.17 -0.87
N LYS A 93 2.96 16.25 -0.35
CA LYS A 93 1.53 16.54 -0.18
C LYS A 93 1.44 17.64 0.86
N GLU A 94 1.30 18.88 0.40
CA GLU A 94 1.14 20.02 1.28
C GLU A 94 -0.03 19.76 2.21
N PRO A 95 0.16 19.89 3.53
CA PRO A 95 -0.93 19.74 4.48
C PRO A 95 -2.07 20.70 4.13
N ILE A 96 -3.31 20.23 4.20
CA ILE A 96 -4.48 21.10 4.00
C ILE A 96 -4.42 22.19 5.08
N PRO A 97 -4.31 23.49 4.72
CA PRO A 97 -4.27 24.54 5.71
C PRO A 97 -5.58 24.58 6.51
N MET A 98 -5.50 24.86 7.81
CA MET A 98 -6.68 24.93 8.69
C MET A 98 -7.77 25.87 8.14
N ARG A 99 -7.36 26.98 7.52
CA ARG A 99 -8.28 27.93 6.88
C ARG A 99 -9.09 27.29 5.74
N LEU A 100 -8.44 26.48 4.91
CA LEU A 100 -9.10 25.76 3.82
C LEU A 100 -10.02 24.67 4.36
N TYR A 101 -9.56 23.91 5.36
CA TYR A 101 -10.39 22.91 6.03
C TYR A 101 -11.69 23.50 6.61
N ARG A 102 -11.58 24.64 7.33
CA ARG A 102 -12.75 25.36 7.86
C ARG A 102 -13.68 25.81 6.73
N ARG A 103 -13.14 26.40 5.67
CA ARG A 103 -13.95 26.90 4.55
C ARG A 103 -14.71 25.76 3.85
N LEU A 104 -14.05 24.64 3.59
CA LEU A 104 -14.70 23.46 3.01
C LEU A 104 -15.80 22.93 3.95
N SER A 105 -15.52 22.85 5.24
CA SER A 105 -16.49 22.41 6.26
C SER A 105 -17.72 23.31 6.32
N GLU A 106 -17.56 24.63 6.23
CA GLU A 106 -18.67 25.60 6.17
C GLU A 106 -19.53 25.43 4.92
N VAL A 107 -18.89 25.26 3.74
CA VAL A 107 -19.61 25.08 2.48
C VAL A 107 -20.44 23.80 2.51
N MET A 108 -19.87 22.68 2.96
CA MET A 108 -20.59 21.42 3.04
C MET A 108 -21.70 21.46 4.11
N LEU A 109 -21.48 22.16 5.24
CA LEU A 109 -22.49 22.31 6.29
C LEU A 109 -23.75 23.04 5.80
N ARG A 110 -23.60 23.96 4.84
CA ARG A 110 -24.73 24.70 4.25
C ARG A 110 -25.50 23.90 3.19
N SER A 111 -24.96 22.77 2.74
CA SER A 111 -25.61 21.91 1.75
C SER A 111 -26.53 20.89 2.43
N THR A 112 -27.69 20.64 1.84
CA THR A 112 -28.63 19.59 2.26
C THR A 112 -28.40 18.26 1.54
N THR A 113 -27.44 18.19 0.62
CA THR A 113 -27.19 16.97 -0.17
C THR A 113 -26.49 15.91 0.67
N CYS A 114 -26.91 14.66 0.52
CA CYS A 114 -26.32 13.52 1.25
C CYS A 114 -24.81 13.39 1.00
N TYR A 115 -24.33 13.68 -0.21
CA TYR A 115 -22.91 13.66 -0.55
C TYR A 115 -22.09 14.69 0.24
N MET A 116 -22.60 15.90 0.42
CA MET A 116 -21.90 16.95 1.17
C MET A 116 -21.94 16.67 2.68
N VAL A 117 -23.05 16.13 3.19
CA VAL A 117 -23.14 15.65 4.57
C VAL A 117 -22.12 14.53 4.81
N PHE A 118 -22.06 13.55 3.91
CA PHE A 118 -21.09 12.45 4.00
C PHE A 118 -19.64 12.96 3.90
N ALA A 119 -19.32 13.81 2.93
CA ALA A 119 -17.97 14.34 2.74
C ALA A 119 -17.50 15.14 3.98
N ARG A 120 -18.39 15.93 4.58
CA ARG A 120 -18.10 16.65 5.83
C ARG A 120 -17.83 15.70 6.98
N THR A 121 -18.69 14.70 7.18
CA THR A 121 -18.51 13.70 8.24
C THR A 121 -17.22 12.91 8.05
N PHE A 122 -16.92 12.50 6.81
CA PHE A 122 -15.68 11.80 6.47
C PHE A 122 -14.44 12.66 6.77
N MET A 123 -14.43 13.94 6.38
CA MET A 123 -13.30 14.83 6.67
C MET A 123 -13.15 15.09 8.18
N LEU A 124 -14.25 15.31 8.90
CA LEU A 124 -14.24 15.49 10.35
C LEU A 124 -13.66 14.27 11.06
N LEU A 125 -14.12 13.07 10.73
CA LEU A 125 -13.62 11.83 11.33
C LEU A 125 -12.15 11.58 10.96
N THR A 126 -11.79 11.77 9.69
CA THR A 126 -10.40 11.60 9.24
C THR A 126 -9.45 12.54 9.98
N TRP A 127 -9.85 13.79 10.18
CA TRP A 127 -9.05 14.80 10.87
C TRP A 127 -8.96 14.52 12.38
N ASN A 128 -10.09 14.31 13.06
CA ASN A 128 -10.11 14.11 14.52
C ASN A 128 -9.45 12.81 14.95
N LEU A 129 -9.56 11.74 14.16
CA LEU A 129 -8.97 10.43 14.47
C LEU A 129 -7.55 10.28 13.92
N ILE A 130 -7.07 11.25 13.13
CA ILE A 130 -5.79 11.18 12.39
C ILE A 130 -5.70 9.85 11.60
N ALA A 131 -6.85 9.43 11.05
CA ALA A 131 -6.98 8.14 10.40
C ALA A 131 -6.63 8.24 8.91
N ARG A 132 -6.14 7.15 8.32
CA ARG A 132 -6.05 7.06 6.86
C ARG A 132 -7.47 6.98 6.29
N GLY A 133 -7.68 7.58 5.12
CA GLY A 133 -9.01 7.59 4.49
C GLY A 133 -9.64 6.20 4.33
N SER A 134 -8.85 5.15 4.09
CA SER A 134 -9.34 3.77 4.04
C SER A 134 -9.88 3.26 5.38
N ARG A 135 -9.29 3.68 6.51
CA ARG A 135 -9.78 3.34 7.85
C ARG A 135 -11.01 4.15 8.20
N THR A 136 -11.05 5.45 7.88
CA THR A 136 -12.24 6.28 8.08
C THR A 136 -13.44 5.73 7.29
N ALA A 137 -13.23 5.35 6.03
CA ALA A 137 -14.29 4.80 5.18
C ALA A 137 -14.83 3.44 5.66
N ALA A 138 -14.04 2.70 6.44
CA ALA A 138 -14.42 1.40 6.99
C ALA A 138 -15.11 1.49 8.37
N ILE A 139 -15.36 2.70 8.89
CA ILE A 139 -16.10 2.89 10.14
C ILE A 139 -17.58 2.54 9.89
N CYS A 140 -18.06 1.52 10.60
CA CYS A 140 -19.45 1.09 10.61
C CYS A 140 -20.13 1.55 11.91
N PHE A 141 -21.47 1.53 11.96
CA PHE A 141 -22.22 1.87 13.17
C PHE A 141 -21.86 1.01 14.38
N SER A 142 -21.51 -0.26 14.17
CA SER A 142 -21.01 -1.17 15.22
C SER A 142 -19.70 -0.73 15.86
N HIS A 143 -18.96 0.18 15.22
CA HIS A 143 -17.71 0.74 15.74
C HIS A 143 -17.93 2.05 16.50
N LEU A 144 -19.16 2.56 16.58
CA LEU A 144 -19.46 3.81 17.28
C LEU A 144 -19.95 3.51 18.68
N GLY A 145 -19.51 4.31 19.64
CA GLY A 145 -20.06 4.34 20.98
C GLY A 145 -20.02 5.74 21.55
N TRP A 146 -20.56 5.89 22.75
CA TRP A 146 -20.53 7.13 23.49
C TRP A 146 -19.70 6.95 24.75
N ALA A 147 -18.90 7.97 25.06
CA ALA A 147 -18.20 8.07 26.34
C ALA A 147 -18.35 9.49 26.83
N GLU A 148 -19.14 9.67 27.89
CA GLU A 148 -19.54 10.98 28.40
C GLU A 148 -20.15 11.86 27.29
N ASP A 149 -19.50 12.96 26.93
CA ASP A 149 -19.92 13.91 25.90
C ASP A 149 -19.26 13.67 24.53
N ALA A 150 -18.44 12.62 24.40
CA ALA A 150 -17.65 12.34 23.22
C ALA A 150 -18.16 11.12 22.43
N LEU A 151 -18.25 11.28 21.11
CA LEU A 151 -18.39 10.15 20.19
C LEU A 151 -17.07 9.36 20.17
N ARG A 152 -17.14 8.08 20.53
CA ARG A 152 -16.01 7.15 20.52
C ARG A 152 -16.07 6.29 19.25
N VAL A 153 -14.92 6.07 18.63
CA VAL A 153 -14.74 5.16 17.50
C VAL A 153 -13.81 4.03 17.88
N TYR A 154 -14.29 2.79 17.79
CA TYR A 154 -13.53 1.57 18.08
C TYR A 154 -12.89 1.03 16.81
N PHE A 155 -11.56 0.96 16.78
CA PHE A 155 -10.84 0.26 15.72
C PHE A 155 -10.53 -1.16 16.16
N THR A 156 -11.09 -2.15 15.45
CA THR A 156 -10.89 -3.57 15.76
C THR A 156 -9.46 -4.05 15.51
N ASN A 157 -8.79 -3.47 14.51
CA ASN A 157 -7.40 -3.80 14.18
C ASN A 157 -6.57 -2.52 14.33
N SER A 158 -6.00 -2.30 15.52
CA SER A 158 -4.89 -1.36 15.68
C SER A 158 -3.70 -1.90 14.87
N LYS A 159 -2.92 -1.00 14.28
CA LYS A 159 -1.65 -1.39 13.70
C LYS A 159 -0.76 -1.76 14.90
N THR A 160 -0.43 -3.03 15.09
CA THR A 160 0.65 -3.43 15.99
C THR A 160 1.92 -2.80 15.42
N ASP A 161 2.68 -2.12 16.28
CA ASP A 161 3.96 -1.49 15.92
C ASP A 161 4.98 -2.55 15.47
#